data_AF-A0A5B7UKT6-F1
#
_entry.id   AF-A0A5B7UKT6-F1
#
_cell.length_a   1.000
_cell.length_b   1.000
_cell.length_c   1.000
_cell.angle_alpha   90.00
_cell.angle_beta   90.00
_cell.angle_gamma   90.00
#
_symmetry.space_group_name_H-M   'P 1'
#
loop_
_entity.id
_entity.type
_entity.pdbx_description
1 polymer ?
#
loop_
_entity_poly.entity_id
_entity_poly.type
_entity_poly.pdbx_seq_one_letter_code
_entity_poly.pdbx_strand_id
1 'polypeptide(L)'
;MTRRTVIKAAGAGVLASGAATSARGASRAAEGDTLVVVEKSSHAVGFYDVASGRSLGTVQLPDYPHEMVVDSRRRFAYVGHYGVRMASTVGEGGAAVFVIDLVGRALARTIDTRPFRRIHGMGIDRDDRLYALSEERAVLLGFDDPATDGAPSRAVPTHGVKTHLFTLSHDGERAYVTGLLSHTVSLVRPHDAAVPPLLVTPGQLPESSCLSRDEKTLFVGARKSSALVAVDARTMEVRHSRKTGGDPLRVYTLDDERLLATDITAKTLTVWSTDLRPIRSLRLDGTPAAVSLHPSEPLAYVSLLDTDRIAVVDLDRLAVVGGFGTQREPDSSVLLPARP
;
A
#
# COMPACT_ATOMS: atom_id res chain seq x y z
N MET A 1 32.60 76.82 -6.17
CA MET A 1 31.95 78.14 -6.29
C MET A 1 31.68 78.34 -7.78
N THR A 2 30.49 78.56 -8.33
CA THR A 2 29.26 79.18 -7.81
C THR A 2 28.11 78.76 -8.76
N ARG A 3 26.91 78.62 -8.20
CA ARG A 3 25.63 78.26 -8.83
C ARG A 3 25.29 79.07 -10.08
N ARG A 4 24.52 78.47 -11.01
CA ARG A 4 23.21 79.03 -11.42
C ARG A 4 22.35 78.04 -12.22
N THR A 5 21.22 77.73 -11.62
CA THR A 5 20.01 77.08 -12.14
C THR A 5 19.32 77.98 -13.18
N VAL A 6 18.77 77.39 -14.25
CA VAL A 6 17.63 77.98 -14.99
C VAL A 6 16.61 76.89 -15.30
N ILE A 7 15.36 77.28 -15.04
CA ILE A 7 14.09 76.56 -15.07
C ILE A 7 13.64 76.32 -16.53
N LYS A 8 13.04 75.15 -16.81
CA LYS A 8 12.04 74.99 -17.87
C LYS A 8 10.85 74.21 -17.34
N ALA A 9 9.67 74.78 -17.55
CA ALA A 9 8.38 74.29 -17.10
C ALA A 9 7.66 73.49 -18.20
N ALA A 10 6.69 72.70 -17.71
CA ALA A 10 5.45 72.27 -18.35
C ALA A 10 5.51 71.21 -19.48
N GLY A 11 5.09 70.00 -19.09
CA GLY A 11 4.52 68.98 -19.96
C GLY A 11 3.64 68.06 -19.12
N ALA A 12 2.33 68.30 -19.14
CA ALA A 12 1.32 67.48 -18.48
C ALA A 12 0.94 66.29 -19.37
N GLY A 13 0.71 65.11 -18.79
CA GLY A 13 0.23 63.95 -19.54
C GLY A 13 0.14 62.65 -18.73
N VAL A 14 -0.88 62.57 -17.88
CA VAL A 14 -1.62 61.37 -17.44
C VAL A 14 -0.84 60.04 -17.31
N LEU A 15 -0.44 59.69 -16.08
CA LEU A 15 -0.15 58.32 -15.68
C LEU A 15 -1.43 57.71 -15.07
N ALA A 16 -2.02 56.75 -15.77
CA ALA A 16 -3.13 55.95 -15.25
C ALA A 16 -2.62 55.06 -14.12
N SER A 17 -3.01 55.36 -12.88
CA SER A 17 -2.84 54.49 -11.72
C SER A 17 -3.82 53.32 -11.81
N GLY A 18 -3.39 52.23 -12.44
CA GLY A 18 -4.07 50.95 -12.35
C GLY A 18 -3.96 50.41 -10.92
N ALA A 19 -5.04 50.51 -10.16
CA ALA A 19 -5.16 49.90 -8.84
C ALA A 19 -4.97 48.38 -8.97
N ALA A 20 -3.89 47.85 -8.38
CA ALA A 20 -3.73 46.43 -8.20
C ALA A 20 -4.80 45.95 -7.20
N THR A 21 -5.86 45.35 -7.73
CA THR A 21 -6.81 44.57 -6.94
C THR A 21 -6.04 43.45 -6.24
N SER A 22 -5.92 43.57 -4.93
CA SER A 22 -5.42 42.51 -4.07
C SER A 22 -6.32 41.29 -4.26
N ALA A 23 -5.77 40.22 -4.81
CA ALA A 23 -6.43 38.93 -4.88
C ALA A 23 -6.82 38.51 -3.46
N ARG A 24 -8.12 38.46 -3.20
CA ARG A 24 -8.70 37.89 -1.98
C ARG A 24 -8.11 36.50 -1.79
N GLY A 25 -7.63 36.24 -0.57
CA GLY A 25 -7.12 34.93 -0.18
C GLY A 25 -8.10 33.85 -0.59
N ALA A 26 -7.65 32.96 -1.47
CA ALA A 26 -8.32 31.70 -1.67
C ALA A 26 -8.31 31.01 -0.31
N SER A 27 -9.49 30.90 0.30
CA SER A 27 -9.75 29.95 1.37
C SER A 27 -9.24 28.61 0.86
N ARG A 28 -8.11 28.13 1.41
CA ARG A 28 -7.63 26.77 1.18
C ARG A 28 -8.76 25.89 1.71
N ALA A 29 -9.58 25.35 0.81
CA ALA A 29 -10.58 24.37 1.19
C ALA A 29 -9.85 23.31 2.03
N ALA A 30 -10.39 23.00 3.21
CA ALA A 30 -9.83 21.96 4.05
C ALA A 30 -9.64 20.73 3.15
N GLU A 31 -8.40 20.27 3.02
CA GLU A 31 -8.10 19.11 2.18
C GLU A 31 -8.77 17.91 2.85
N GLY A 32 -9.80 17.37 2.20
CA GLY A 32 -10.47 16.15 2.64
C GLY A 32 -9.54 14.95 2.52
N ASP A 33 -10.02 13.83 3.06
CA ASP A 33 -9.34 12.54 2.96
C ASP A 33 -8.94 12.21 1.52
N THR A 34 -7.69 11.81 1.35
CA THR A 34 -7.13 11.45 0.06
C THR A 34 -6.80 9.96 0.03
N LEU A 35 -7.32 9.23 -0.96
CA LEU A 35 -6.88 7.87 -1.23
C LEU A 35 -5.77 7.89 -2.28
N VAL A 36 -4.63 7.31 -1.94
CA VAL A 36 -3.50 7.13 -2.85
C VAL A 36 -3.53 5.69 -3.34
N VAL A 37 -3.56 5.47 -4.65
CA VAL A 37 -3.87 4.15 -5.26
C VAL A 37 -2.78 3.78 -6.25
N VAL A 38 -2.23 2.57 -6.14
CA VAL A 38 -1.40 1.99 -7.20
C VAL A 38 -2.29 1.47 -8.32
N GLU A 39 -2.06 1.94 -9.53
CA GLU A 39 -2.83 1.61 -10.74
C GLU A 39 -1.91 0.86 -11.71
N LYS A 40 -1.80 -0.46 -11.52
CA LYS A 40 -0.67 -1.26 -12.03
C LYS A 40 -0.54 -1.21 -13.55
N SER A 41 -1.67 -1.38 -14.24
CA SER A 41 -1.73 -1.39 -15.70
C SER A 41 -1.76 0.02 -16.30
N SER A 42 -1.87 1.05 -15.47
CA SER A 42 -1.64 2.46 -15.84
C SER A 42 -0.22 2.94 -15.55
N HIS A 43 0.60 2.11 -14.90
CA HIS A 43 1.99 2.44 -14.54
C HIS A 43 2.07 3.72 -13.71
N ALA A 44 1.18 3.84 -12.73
CA ALA A 44 0.99 5.10 -12.04
C ALA A 44 0.53 4.92 -10.58
N VAL A 45 0.67 6.02 -9.84
CA VAL A 45 0.00 6.23 -8.57
C VAL A 45 -0.98 7.38 -8.69
N GLY A 46 -2.27 7.09 -8.50
CA GLY A 46 -3.35 8.06 -8.52
C GLY A 46 -3.66 8.62 -7.14
N PHE A 47 -4.09 9.87 -7.08
CA PHE A 47 -4.56 10.55 -5.87
C PHE A 47 -6.03 10.92 -6.06
N TYR A 48 -6.88 10.57 -5.10
CA TYR A 48 -8.33 10.76 -5.20
C TYR A 48 -8.88 11.39 -3.93
N ASP A 49 -9.70 12.43 -4.08
CA ASP A 49 -10.51 12.96 -2.97
C ASP A 49 -11.60 11.93 -2.67
N VAL A 50 -11.64 11.44 -1.45
CA VAL A 50 -12.53 10.33 -1.07
C VAL A 50 -14.00 10.74 -1.12
N ALA A 51 -14.31 11.96 -0.68
CA ALA A 51 -15.68 12.42 -0.55
C ALA A 51 -16.37 12.61 -1.92
N SER A 52 -15.64 13.12 -2.91
CA SER A 52 -16.17 13.40 -4.25
C SER A 52 -15.77 12.36 -5.29
N GLY A 53 -14.78 11.51 -5.00
CA GLY A 53 -14.16 10.59 -5.98
C GLY A 53 -13.33 11.30 -7.05
N ARG A 54 -13.10 12.61 -6.92
CA ARG A 54 -12.40 13.40 -7.94
C ARG A 54 -10.90 13.09 -7.91
N SER A 55 -10.31 12.87 -9.09
CA SER A 55 -8.86 12.80 -9.22
C SER A 55 -8.20 14.12 -8.83
N LEU A 56 -7.18 14.01 -7.98
CA LEU A 56 -6.37 15.08 -7.44
C LEU A 56 -4.99 15.16 -8.12
N GLY A 57 -4.66 14.19 -8.96
CA GLY A 57 -3.40 14.09 -9.67
C GLY A 57 -2.93 12.65 -9.83
N THR A 58 -1.85 12.50 -10.58
CA THR A 58 -1.24 11.20 -10.87
C THR A 58 0.26 11.37 -10.98
N VAL A 59 0.99 10.43 -10.39
CA VAL A 59 2.44 10.27 -10.59
C VAL A 59 2.65 9.11 -11.56
N GLN A 60 3.18 9.41 -12.74
CA GLN A 60 3.57 8.39 -13.71
C GLN A 60 4.88 7.72 -13.26
N LEU A 61 4.91 6.40 -13.36
CA LEU A 61 6.01 5.53 -12.95
C LEU A 61 6.41 4.62 -14.12
N PRO A 62 7.59 3.98 -14.02
CA PRO A 62 7.89 2.83 -14.86
C PRO A 62 6.85 1.72 -14.75
N ASP A 63 6.94 0.78 -15.68
CA ASP A 63 5.98 -0.29 -15.89
C ASP A 63 5.67 -1.11 -14.62
N TYR A 64 4.38 -1.35 -14.41
CA TYR A 64 3.83 -2.21 -13.36
C TYR A 64 4.42 -1.98 -11.95
N PRO A 65 4.18 -0.79 -11.35
CA PRO A 65 4.23 -0.67 -9.89
C PRO A 65 3.17 -1.59 -9.27
N HIS A 66 3.35 -2.03 -8.03
CA HIS A 66 2.44 -3.05 -7.45
C HIS A 66 1.94 -2.72 -6.04
N GLU A 67 2.84 -2.67 -5.07
CA GLU A 67 2.52 -2.48 -3.65
C GLU A 67 3.10 -1.16 -3.14
N MET A 68 2.46 -0.60 -2.12
CA MET A 68 2.83 0.68 -1.55
C MET A 68 2.72 0.68 -0.02
N VAL A 69 3.64 1.37 0.64
CA VAL A 69 3.53 1.76 2.05
C VAL A 69 3.84 3.24 2.22
N VAL A 70 3.41 3.82 3.34
CA VAL A 70 3.60 5.25 3.66
C VAL A 70 4.31 5.38 5.00
N ASP A 71 5.23 6.33 5.09
CA ASP A 71 5.91 6.65 6.36
C ASP A 71 4.95 7.20 7.43
N SER A 72 5.36 7.10 8.69
CA SER A 72 4.59 7.57 9.85
C SER A 72 4.23 9.06 9.76
N ARG A 73 5.07 9.85 9.07
CA ARG A 73 4.94 11.29 8.87
C ARG A 73 4.01 11.65 7.71
N ARG A 74 3.54 10.67 6.93
CA ARG A 74 2.78 10.84 5.69
C ARG A 74 3.46 11.81 4.72
N ARG A 75 4.78 11.73 4.62
CA ARG A 75 5.60 12.54 3.72
C ARG A 75 5.92 11.74 2.46
N PHE A 76 6.36 10.51 2.60
CA PHE A 76 6.71 9.65 1.48
C PHE A 76 5.84 8.40 1.41
N ALA A 77 5.50 8.01 0.18
CA ALA A 77 5.08 6.67 -0.16
C ALA A 77 6.22 5.92 -0.84
N TYR A 78 6.39 4.65 -0.50
CA TYR A 78 7.38 3.75 -1.08
C TYR A 78 6.66 2.68 -1.90
N VAL A 79 6.94 2.63 -3.20
CA VAL A 79 6.25 1.75 -4.15
C VAL A 79 7.21 0.77 -4.78
N GLY A 80 6.89 -0.53 -4.73
CA GLY A 80 7.71 -1.58 -5.35
C GLY A 80 7.61 -1.56 -6.88
N HIS A 81 8.76 -1.64 -7.57
CA HIS A 81 8.81 -1.83 -9.03
C HIS A 81 8.78 -3.32 -9.38
N TYR A 82 7.60 -3.83 -9.71
CA TYR A 82 7.45 -5.22 -10.12
C TYR A 82 7.89 -5.43 -11.57
N GLY A 83 7.55 -4.50 -12.47
CA GLY A 83 8.06 -4.43 -13.86
C GLY A 83 7.54 -5.50 -14.81
N VAL A 84 6.56 -6.28 -14.41
CA VAL A 84 5.77 -7.17 -15.28
C VAL A 84 4.33 -7.18 -14.80
N ARG A 85 3.37 -7.58 -15.62
CA ARG A 85 1.95 -7.44 -15.26
C ARG A 85 1.51 -8.31 -14.09
N MET A 86 1.87 -9.59 -14.11
CA MET A 86 1.40 -10.58 -13.14
C MET A 86 2.56 -11.44 -12.65
N ALA A 87 2.40 -12.09 -11.49
CA ALA A 87 3.41 -13.02 -10.97
C ALA A 87 3.60 -14.29 -11.81
N SER A 88 2.72 -14.57 -12.76
CA SER A 88 2.87 -15.61 -13.77
C SER A 88 3.53 -15.10 -15.07
N THR A 89 3.68 -13.79 -15.24
CA THR A 89 4.29 -13.21 -16.44
C THR A 89 5.78 -13.53 -16.47
N VAL A 90 6.25 -14.02 -17.63
CA VAL A 90 7.67 -14.29 -17.88
C VAL A 90 8.39 -12.95 -18.17
N GLY A 91 9.57 -12.76 -17.60
CA GLY A 91 10.38 -11.55 -17.78
C GLY A 91 11.24 -11.22 -16.56
N GLU A 92 12.26 -10.37 -16.71
CA GLU A 92 13.12 -10.02 -15.56
C GLU A 92 12.40 -9.20 -14.49
N GLY A 93 11.45 -8.35 -14.90
CA GLY A 93 10.78 -7.41 -14.02
C GLY A 93 11.67 -6.23 -13.59
N GLY A 94 11.08 -5.40 -12.73
CA GLY A 94 11.66 -4.18 -12.20
C GLY A 94 12.68 -4.45 -11.09
N ALA A 95 13.48 -3.44 -10.74
CA ALA A 95 14.55 -3.57 -9.76
C ALA A 95 14.73 -2.26 -8.99
N ALA A 96 13.62 -1.71 -8.51
CA ALA A 96 13.64 -0.43 -7.83
C ALA A 96 12.54 -0.32 -6.76
N VAL A 97 12.75 0.62 -5.85
CA VAL A 97 11.69 1.22 -5.03
C VAL A 97 11.53 2.67 -5.47
N PHE A 98 10.29 3.07 -5.79
CA PHE A 98 9.96 4.46 -6.08
C PHE A 98 9.57 5.18 -4.80
N VAL A 99 10.14 6.36 -4.58
CA VAL A 99 9.85 7.22 -3.43
C VAL A 99 9.02 8.40 -3.93
N ILE A 100 7.76 8.45 -3.53
CA ILE A 100 6.79 9.46 -3.96
C ILE A 100 6.62 10.48 -2.84
N ASP A 101 6.86 11.76 -3.13
CA ASP A 101 6.48 12.86 -2.24
C ASP A 101 4.96 13.02 -2.26
N LEU A 102 4.31 12.74 -1.13
CA LEU A 102 2.86 12.79 -0.99
C LEU A 102 2.31 14.21 -0.96
N VAL A 103 3.10 15.18 -0.50
CA VAL A 103 2.70 16.59 -0.46
C VAL A 103 2.83 17.20 -1.85
N GLY A 104 3.98 16.98 -2.50
CA GLY A 104 4.25 17.44 -3.86
C GLY A 104 3.51 16.66 -4.94
N ARG A 105 3.00 15.46 -4.63
CA ARG A 105 2.44 14.48 -5.58
C ARG A 105 3.35 14.24 -6.77
N ALA A 106 4.61 13.93 -6.48
CA ALA A 106 5.65 13.76 -7.46
C ALA A 106 6.59 12.60 -7.09
N LEU A 107 7.20 11.98 -8.10
CA LEU A 107 8.31 11.06 -7.88
C LEU A 107 9.51 11.86 -7.34
N ALA A 108 9.84 11.66 -6.07
CA ALA A 108 10.95 12.35 -5.41
C ALA A 108 12.29 11.73 -5.80
N ARG A 109 12.36 10.39 -5.79
CA ARG A 109 13.56 9.62 -6.15
C ARG A 109 13.23 8.15 -6.42
N THR A 110 14.22 7.45 -6.97
CA THR A 110 14.18 6.01 -7.21
C THR A 110 15.39 5.37 -6.55
N ILE A 111 15.18 4.33 -5.76
CA ILE A 111 16.23 3.53 -5.12
C ILE A 111 16.47 2.30 -5.98
N ASP A 112 17.72 2.09 -6.40
CA ASP A 112 18.11 0.89 -7.16
C ASP A 112 18.24 -0.30 -6.21
N THR A 113 17.57 -1.42 -6.55
CA THR A 113 17.63 -2.65 -5.75
C THR A 113 18.39 -3.76 -6.45
N ARG A 114 19.07 -3.51 -7.58
CA ARG A 114 19.82 -4.57 -8.27
C ARG A 114 20.84 -5.24 -7.35
N PRO A 115 21.04 -6.57 -7.46
CA PRO A 115 20.45 -7.47 -8.47
C PRO A 115 19.07 -8.04 -8.08
N PHE A 116 18.40 -7.48 -7.08
CA PHE A 116 17.08 -7.92 -6.61
C PHE A 116 15.96 -7.32 -7.45
N ARG A 117 15.11 -8.19 -8.00
CA ARG A 117 14.09 -7.84 -8.99
C ARG A 117 12.70 -8.26 -8.55
N ARG A 118 11.69 -7.77 -9.28
CA ARG A 118 10.27 -8.02 -9.01
C ARG A 118 9.94 -7.63 -7.57
N ILE A 119 10.20 -6.38 -7.25
CA ILE A 119 9.95 -5.84 -5.92
C ILE A 119 8.44 -5.78 -5.72
N HIS A 120 7.92 -6.67 -4.88
CA HIS A 120 6.50 -6.84 -4.66
C HIS A 120 6.09 -6.40 -3.26
N GLY A 121 5.97 -7.31 -2.28
CA GLY A 121 5.57 -6.95 -0.92
C GLY A 121 6.38 -5.78 -0.36
N MET A 122 5.68 -4.82 0.27
CA MET A 122 6.25 -3.63 0.90
C MET A 122 5.75 -3.53 2.35
N GLY A 123 6.60 -3.09 3.25
CA GLY A 123 6.30 -2.97 4.69
C GLY A 123 7.17 -1.91 5.34
N ILE A 124 6.64 -1.22 6.34
CA ILE A 124 7.41 -0.29 7.17
C ILE A 124 7.17 -0.63 8.64
N ASP A 125 8.18 -0.52 9.48
CA ASP A 125 8.01 -0.67 10.94
C ASP A 125 7.73 0.67 11.62
N ARG A 126 7.56 0.63 12.95
CA ARG A 126 7.27 1.81 13.77
C ARG A 126 8.37 2.87 13.78
N ASP A 127 9.59 2.51 13.35
CA ASP A 127 10.76 3.37 13.34
C ASP A 127 11.02 3.92 11.92
N ASP A 128 10.04 3.81 11.02
CA ASP A 128 10.09 4.21 9.60
C ASP A 128 11.16 3.47 8.77
N ARG A 129 11.64 2.31 9.23
CA ARG A 129 12.52 1.45 8.41
C ARG A 129 11.69 0.68 7.39
N LEU A 130 12.13 0.72 6.14
CA LEU A 130 11.42 0.09 5.03
C LEU A 130 11.92 -1.33 4.79
N TYR A 131 11.00 -2.21 4.40
CA TYR A 131 11.25 -3.56 3.96
C TYR A 131 10.59 -3.80 2.61
N ALA A 132 11.33 -4.41 1.68
CA ALA A 132 10.86 -4.68 0.33
C ALA A 132 11.21 -6.11 -0.08
N LEU A 133 10.24 -6.86 -0.59
CA LEU A 133 10.44 -8.26 -0.96
C LEU A 133 10.78 -8.38 -2.44
N SER A 134 11.94 -8.97 -2.71
CA SER A 134 12.31 -9.45 -4.04
C SER A 134 11.74 -10.83 -4.26
N GLU A 135 10.69 -10.94 -5.09
CA GLU A 135 10.12 -12.26 -5.41
C GLU A 135 11.06 -13.12 -6.24
N GLU A 136 11.81 -12.50 -7.15
CA GLU A 136 12.69 -13.21 -8.08
C GLU A 136 13.83 -13.92 -7.34
N ARG A 137 14.31 -13.33 -6.24
CA ARG A 137 15.37 -13.91 -5.40
C ARG A 137 14.88 -14.56 -4.11
N ALA A 138 13.61 -14.40 -3.75
CA ALA A 138 13.09 -14.78 -2.44
C ALA A 138 13.89 -14.16 -1.28
N VAL A 139 14.17 -12.86 -1.38
CA VAL A 139 15.00 -12.09 -0.42
C VAL A 139 14.21 -10.88 0.09
N LEU A 140 14.18 -10.71 1.40
CA LEU A 140 13.66 -9.52 2.06
C LEU A 140 14.78 -8.48 2.18
N LEU A 141 14.60 -7.32 1.57
CA LEU A 141 15.51 -6.18 1.64
C LEU A 141 15.10 -5.27 2.81
N GLY A 142 16.08 -4.68 3.48
CA GLY A 142 15.86 -3.69 4.53
C GLY A 142 16.56 -2.37 4.22
N PHE A 143 15.93 -1.26 4.60
CA PHE A 143 16.43 0.11 4.48
C PHE A 143 16.25 0.81 5.83
N ASP A 144 17.31 1.43 6.36
CA ASP A 144 17.27 2.05 7.68
C ASP A 144 16.76 3.48 7.63
N ASP A 145 17.09 4.21 6.57
CA ASP A 145 16.54 5.54 6.28
C ASP A 145 16.14 5.60 4.79
N PRO A 146 14.98 5.03 4.42
CA PRO A 146 14.57 4.95 3.02
C PRO A 146 14.36 6.32 2.36
N ALA A 147 14.27 7.41 3.12
CA ALA A 147 14.23 8.75 2.55
C ALA A 147 15.58 9.13 1.90
N THR A 148 16.70 8.65 2.44
CA THR A 148 18.05 9.03 1.97
C THR A 148 18.88 7.86 1.43
N ASP A 149 18.57 6.62 1.81
CA ASP A 149 19.29 5.40 1.42
C ASP A 149 19.37 5.25 -0.10
N GLY A 150 20.58 5.02 -0.62
CA GLY A 150 20.83 4.81 -2.07
C GLY A 150 20.61 3.37 -2.54
N ALA A 151 20.59 2.42 -1.61
CA ALA A 151 20.48 0.98 -1.82
C ALA A 151 20.03 0.31 -0.51
N PRO A 152 19.60 -0.97 -0.52
CA PRO A 152 19.29 -1.70 0.71
C PRO A 152 20.49 -1.77 1.67
N SER A 153 20.27 -1.57 2.96
CA SER A 153 21.30 -1.79 3.99
C SER A 153 21.42 -3.26 4.39
N ARG A 154 20.37 -4.06 4.12
CA ARG A 154 20.30 -5.49 4.45
C ARG A 154 19.56 -6.29 3.39
N ALA A 155 19.88 -7.58 3.34
CA ALA A 155 19.21 -8.57 2.51
C ALA A 155 19.16 -9.90 3.27
N VAL A 156 17.97 -10.45 3.48
CA VAL A 156 17.77 -11.70 4.24
C VAL A 156 17.02 -12.72 3.37
N PRO A 157 17.57 -13.94 3.16
CA PRO A 157 16.90 -14.96 2.38
C PRO A 157 15.67 -15.50 3.15
N THR A 158 14.58 -15.70 2.43
CA THR A 158 13.29 -16.11 3.03
C THR A 158 13.07 -17.61 3.00
N HIS A 159 13.82 -18.33 2.17
CA HIS A 159 13.76 -19.78 1.95
C HIS A 159 12.41 -20.28 1.38
N GLY A 160 11.52 -19.38 0.96
CA GLY A 160 10.32 -19.72 0.19
C GLY A 160 10.62 -19.85 -1.30
N VAL A 161 9.79 -20.60 -2.01
CA VAL A 161 9.78 -20.67 -3.49
C VAL A 161 8.61 -19.87 -4.03
N LYS A 162 8.92 -18.94 -4.95
CA LYS A 162 7.99 -17.93 -5.48
C LYS A 162 7.31 -17.17 -4.35
N THR A 163 8.12 -16.47 -3.56
CA THR A 163 7.58 -15.61 -2.50
C THR A 163 6.74 -14.50 -3.08
N HIS A 164 5.80 -13.96 -2.30
CA HIS A 164 4.82 -13.02 -2.83
C HIS A 164 4.64 -11.76 -1.99
N LEU A 165 4.08 -11.91 -0.78
CA LEU A 165 3.84 -10.83 0.15
C LEU A 165 4.47 -11.16 1.51
N PHE A 166 4.47 -10.19 2.41
CA PHE A 166 4.83 -10.45 3.81
C PHE A 166 4.02 -9.59 4.78
N THR A 167 4.00 -10.03 6.03
CA THR A 167 3.53 -9.25 7.18
C THR A 167 4.71 -8.98 8.12
N LEU A 168 4.78 -7.79 8.69
CA LEU A 168 5.85 -7.38 9.61
C LEU A 168 5.30 -7.21 11.03
N SER A 169 6.08 -7.54 12.05
CA SER A 169 5.81 -7.06 13.42
C SER A 169 6.05 -5.55 13.52
N HIS A 170 5.37 -4.88 14.45
CA HIS A 170 5.46 -3.43 14.64
C HIS A 170 6.90 -2.96 14.91
N ASP A 171 7.71 -3.79 15.55
CA ASP A 171 9.12 -3.52 15.86
C ASP A 171 10.10 -3.91 14.74
N GLY A 172 9.64 -4.50 13.64
CA GLY A 172 10.50 -4.95 12.54
C GLY A 172 11.31 -6.22 12.83
N GLU A 173 11.20 -6.82 14.02
CA GLU A 173 12.02 -7.98 14.43
C GLU A 173 11.58 -9.31 13.81
N ARG A 174 10.37 -9.35 13.23
CA ARG A 174 9.77 -10.53 12.60
C ARG A 174 9.09 -10.16 11.30
N ALA A 175 9.40 -10.88 10.22
CA ALA A 175 8.65 -10.85 8.98
C ALA A 175 8.11 -12.24 8.64
N TYR A 176 6.87 -12.32 8.20
CA TYR A 176 6.17 -13.55 7.79
C TYR A 176 5.95 -13.50 6.29
N VAL A 177 6.75 -14.25 5.53
CA VAL A 177 6.80 -14.17 4.06
C VAL A 177 6.04 -15.34 3.45
N THR A 178 5.07 -15.09 2.58
CA THR A 178 4.29 -16.12 1.89
C THR A 178 5.03 -16.66 0.67
N GLY A 179 5.00 -17.97 0.47
CA GLY A 179 5.61 -18.69 -0.64
C GLY A 179 4.58 -19.44 -1.48
N LEU A 180 4.26 -18.93 -2.67
CA LEU A 180 3.16 -19.46 -3.50
C LEU A 180 3.39 -20.91 -3.93
N LEU A 181 4.57 -21.21 -4.49
CA LEU A 181 4.87 -22.54 -5.06
C LEU A 181 5.44 -23.53 -4.03
N SER A 182 6.08 -23.01 -2.99
CA SER A 182 6.50 -23.82 -1.84
C SER A 182 5.33 -24.15 -0.92
N HIS A 183 4.23 -23.40 -1.02
CA HIS A 183 3.06 -23.50 -0.14
C HIS A 183 3.37 -23.19 1.33
N THR A 184 4.42 -22.40 1.57
CA THR A 184 4.90 -22.09 2.92
C THR A 184 4.62 -20.66 3.34
N VAL A 185 4.72 -20.41 4.65
CA VAL A 185 5.02 -19.11 5.23
C VAL A 185 6.33 -19.23 5.99
N SER A 186 7.25 -18.29 5.75
CA SER A 186 8.56 -18.23 6.41
C SER A 186 8.58 -17.10 7.45
N LEU A 187 8.91 -17.41 8.69
CA LEU A 187 9.26 -16.44 9.71
C LEU A 187 10.75 -16.11 9.60
N VAL A 188 11.06 -14.87 9.24
CA VAL A 188 12.39 -14.33 8.99
C VAL A 188 12.74 -13.28 10.06
N ARG A 189 14.03 -13.17 10.39
CA ARG A 189 14.60 -12.09 11.22
C ARG A 189 15.23 -11.02 10.31
N PRO A 190 14.57 -9.88 10.07
CA PRO A 190 15.05 -8.90 9.08
C PRO A 190 16.42 -8.27 9.41
N HIS A 191 16.85 -8.34 10.66
CA HIS A 191 18.11 -7.78 11.15
C HIS A 191 19.22 -8.82 11.39
N ASP A 192 18.92 -10.11 11.23
CA ASP A 192 19.90 -11.18 11.45
C ASP A 192 19.75 -12.30 10.40
N ALA A 193 20.53 -12.19 9.33
CA ALA A 193 20.54 -13.16 8.24
C ALA A 193 21.16 -14.52 8.63
N ALA A 194 21.83 -14.61 9.78
CA ALA A 194 22.39 -15.87 10.26
C ALA A 194 21.34 -16.75 10.95
N VAL A 195 20.21 -16.18 11.38
CA VAL A 195 19.09 -16.94 11.94
C VAL A 195 18.32 -17.62 10.80
N PRO A 196 18.30 -18.97 10.75
CA PRO A 196 17.56 -19.67 9.71
C PRO A 196 16.05 -19.39 9.85
N PRO A 197 15.33 -19.15 8.74
CA PRO A 197 13.88 -19.00 8.79
C PRO A 197 13.17 -20.22 9.36
N LEU A 198 12.07 -20.01 10.08
CA LEU A 198 11.14 -21.07 10.47
C LEU A 198 10.00 -21.14 9.44
N LEU A 199 9.70 -22.33 8.93
CA LEU A 199 8.70 -22.51 7.88
C LEU A 199 7.50 -23.32 8.36
N VAL A 200 6.31 -22.94 7.89
CA VAL A 200 5.07 -23.70 8.06
C VAL A 200 4.35 -23.83 6.73
N THR A 201 3.62 -24.92 6.53
CA THR A 201 2.72 -25.11 5.37
C THR A 201 1.27 -24.91 5.84
N PRO A 202 0.70 -23.69 5.74
CA PRO A 202 -0.67 -23.44 6.20
C PRO A 202 -1.72 -24.01 5.24
N GLY A 203 -1.32 -24.29 4.00
CA GLY A 203 -2.19 -24.76 2.93
C GLY A 203 -1.59 -24.42 1.58
N GLN A 204 -2.25 -24.83 0.50
CA GLN A 204 -1.75 -24.59 -0.86
C GLN A 204 -1.98 -23.14 -1.30
N LEU A 205 -0.94 -22.58 -1.93
CA LEU A 205 -0.90 -21.24 -2.50
C LEU A 205 -1.24 -20.14 -1.47
N PRO A 206 -0.51 -20.05 -0.34
CA PRO A 206 -0.71 -18.95 0.61
C PRO A 206 -0.26 -17.64 -0.03
N GLU A 207 -1.09 -16.61 0.01
CA GLU A 207 -0.79 -15.36 -0.69
C GLU A 207 -0.55 -14.19 0.25
N SER A 208 -1.53 -13.90 1.11
CA SER A 208 -1.41 -12.83 2.10
C SER A 208 -1.57 -13.35 3.52
N SER A 209 -1.16 -12.51 4.46
CA SER A 209 -1.36 -12.73 5.88
C SER A 209 -1.54 -11.41 6.63
N CYS A 210 -2.05 -11.50 7.85
CA CYS A 210 -2.04 -10.41 8.82
C CYS A 210 -1.78 -10.94 10.24
N LEU A 211 -1.23 -10.10 11.11
CA LEU A 211 -1.05 -10.41 12.52
C LEU A 211 -2.27 -9.97 13.32
N SER A 212 -2.62 -10.71 14.37
CA SER A 212 -3.46 -10.20 15.46
C SER A 212 -2.84 -8.94 16.07
N ARG A 213 -3.63 -8.08 16.73
CA ARG A 213 -3.13 -6.83 17.33
C ARG A 213 -2.02 -7.08 18.37
N ASP A 214 -2.07 -8.22 19.06
CA ASP A 214 -1.05 -8.65 20.03
C ASP A 214 0.12 -9.44 19.41
N GLU A 215 0.12 -9.62 18.08
CA GLU A 215 1.14 -10.32 17.29
C GLU A 215 1.45 -11.76 17.73
N LYS A 216 0.50 -12.42 18.39
CA LYS A 216 0.62 -13.82 18.80
C LYS A 216 0.05 -14.80 17.77
N THR A 217 -0.80 -14.33 16.87
CA THR A 217 -1.43 -15.15 15.85
C THR A 217 -1.22 -14.52 14.48
N LEU A 218 -0.76 -15.32 13.53
CA LEU A 218 -0.72 -14.98 12.12
C LEU A 218 -1.91 -15.63 11.42
N PHE A 219 -2.74 -14.83 10.76
CA PHE A 219 -3.83 -15.31 9.92
C PHE A 219 -3.36 -15.34 8.47
N VAL A 220 -3.59 -16.44 7.77
CA VAL A 220 -3.11 -16.67 6.40
C VAL A 220 -4.28 -17.06 5.50
N GLY A 221 -4.35 -16.43 4.32
CA GLY A 221 -5.24 -16.85 3.23
C GLY A 221 -4.55 -17.90 2.35
N ALA A 222 -5.00 -19.16 2.43
CA ALA A 222 -4.52 -20.26 1.60
C ALA A 222 -5.45 -20.47 0.41
N ARG A 223 -5.13 -19.80 -0.69
CA ARG A 223 -5.99 -19.62 -1.87
C ARG A 223 -6.46 -20.91 -2.51
N LYS A 224 -5.53 -21.74 -2.96
CA LYS A 224 -5.85 -23.01 -3.65
C LYS A 224 -6.47 -24.04 -2.70
N SER A 225 -6.18 -23.94 -1.41
CA SER A 225 -6.86 -24.75 -0.39
C SER A 225 -8.22 -24.21 0.02
N SER A 226 -8.63 -23.02 -0.45
CA SER A 226 -9.85 -22.34 -0.04
C SER A 226 -9.99 -22.34 1.48
N ALA A 227 -9.02 -21.78 2.19
CA ALA A 227 -9.02 -21.76 3.65
C ALA A 227 -8.40 -20.49 4.24
N LEU A 228 -8.94 -20.05 5.38
CA LEU A 228 -8.24 -19.21 6.33
C LEU A 228 -7.55 -20.10 7.37
N VAL A 229 -6.38 -19.70 7.81
CA VAL A 229 -5.53 -20.49 8.70
C VAL A 229 -4.95 -19.59 9.79
N ALA A 230 -5.08 -20.00 11.05
CA ALA A 230 -4.47 -19.33 12.19
C ALA A 230 -3.21 -20.10 12.59
N VAL A 231 -2.08 -19.41 12.61
CA VAL A 231 -0.76 -19.93 12.93
C VAL A 231 -0.24 -19.23 14.18
N ASP A 232 0.41 -19.96 15.08
CA ASP A 232 1.18 -19.37 16.17
C ASP A 232 2.33 -18.53 15.59
N ALA A 233 2.32 -17.22 15.85
CA ALA A 233 3.28 -16.30 15.25
C ALA A 233 4.73 -16.48 15.77
N ARG A 234 4.95 -17.29 16.82
CA ARG A 234 6.28 -17.57 17.38
C ARG A 234 6.75 -18.98 17.03
N THR A 235 5.92 -19.99 17.24
CA THR A 235 6.28 -21.40 17.01
C THR A 235 6.08 -21.82 15.56
N MET A 236 5.34 -21.03 14.77
CA MET A 236 4.96 -21.36 13.40
C MET A 236 4.13 -22.65 13.30
N GLU A 237 3.36 -22.98 14.35
CA GLU A 237 2.45 -24.12 14.35
C GLU A 237 1.04 -23.70 13.90
N VAL A 238 0.41 -24.51 13.05
CA VAL A 238 -0.99 -24.31 12.68
C VAL A 238 -1.88 -24.63 13.88
N ARG A 239 -2.62 -23.63 14.37
CA ARG A 239 -3.54 -23.79 15.51
C ARG A 239 -4.95 -24.14 15.05
N HIS A 240 -5.42 -23.49 13.99
CA HIS A 240 -6.76 -23.69 13.48
C HIS A 240 -6.81 -23.42 11.97
N SER A 241 -7.74 -24.06 11.26
CA SER A 241 -8.02 -23.77 9.86
C SER A 241 -9.50 -23.92 9.60
N ARG A 242 -10.04 -23.05 8.74
CA ARG A 242 -11.42 -23.14 8.28
C ARG A 242 -11.50 -22.94 6.79
N LYS A 243 -12.28 -23.82 6.14
CA LYS A 243 -12.59 -23.67 4.71
C LYS A 243 -13.39 -22.39 4.45
N THR A 244 -12.99 -21.69 3.41
CA THR A 244 -13.75 -20.61 2.77
C THR A 244 -14.54 -21.20 1.60
N GLY A 245 -15.59 -20.51 1.18
CA GLY A 245 -16.38 -20.92 0.00
C GLY A 245 -15.71 -20.61 -1.34
N GLY A 246 -14.67 -19.78 -1.36
CA GLY A 246 -13.95 -19.37 -2.57
C GLY A 246 -12.44 -19.23 -2.37
N ASP A 247 -11.85 -18.19 -2.94
CA ASP A 247 -10.41 -17.93 -3.05
C ASP A 247 -10.00 -16.72 -2.19
N PRO A 248 -9.60 -16.93 -0.92
CA PRO A 248 -9.28 -15.85 0.02
C PRO A 248 -7.95 -15.20 -0.34
N LEU A 249 -8.02 -14.01 -0.94
CA LEU A 249 -6.86 -13.29 -1.46
C LEU A 249 -6.13 -12.49 -0.37
N ARG A 250 -6.83 -11.53 0.26
CA ARG A 250 -6.31 -10.67 1.34
C ARG A 250 -7.01 -10.96 2.66
N VAL A 251 -6.27 -10.92 3.76
CA VAL A 251 -6.81 -10.95 5.13
C VAL A 251 -6.26 -9.76 5.92
N TYR A 252 -7.12 -9.11 6.69
CA TYR A 252 -6.83 -7.93 7.48
C TYR A 252 -7.38 -8.10 8.89
N THR A 253 -6.65 -7.58 9.89
CA THR A 253 -7.14 -7.49 11.26
C THR A 253 -7.94 -6.20 11.42
N LEU A 254 -9.22 -6.31 11.78
CA LEU A 254 -10.07 -5.14 12.07
C LEU A 254 -9.92 -4.72 13.52
N ASP A 255 -10.01 -5.69 14.43
CA ASP A 255 -9.87 -5.52 15.86
C ASP A 255 -9.42 -6.84 16.54
N ASP A 256 -9.51 -6.90 17.87
CA ASP A 256 -9.09 -8.07 18.66
C ASP A 256 -9.97 -9.31 18.39
N GLU A 257 -11.18 -9.12 17.89
CA GLU A 257 -12.16 -10.19 17.71
C GLU A 257 -12.50 -10.45 16.25
N ARG A 258 -12.18 -9.51 15.34
CA ARG A 258 -12.63 -9.54 13.95
C ARG A 258 -11.51 -9.39 12.93
N LEU A 259 -11.67 -10.13 11.84
CA LEU A 259 -10.88 -10.07 10.61
C LEU A 259 -11.77 -9.67 9.43
N LEU A 260 -11.15 -9.14 8.38
CA LEU A 260 -11.77 -8.89 7.09
C LEU A 260 -11.00 -9.69 6.04
N ALA A 261 -11.71 -10.41 5.17
CA ALA A 261 -11.08 -11.13 4.07
C ALA A 261 -11.74 -10.79 2.73
N THR A 262 -10.91 -10.61 1.70
CA THR A 262 -11.36 -10.52 0.32
C THR A 262 -11.34 -11.90 -0.32
N ASP A 263 -12.37 -12.19 -1.12
CA ASP A 263 -12.44 -13.40 -1.92
C ASP A 263 -12.63 -13.03 -3.39
N ILE A 264 -11.62 -13.33 -4.23
CA ILE A 264 -11.63 -12.90 -5.63
C ILE A 264 -12.52 -13.76 -6.52
N THR A 265 -12.73 -15.03 -6.17
CA THR A 265 -13.58 -15.93 -6.96
C THR A 265 -15.04 -15.72 -6.59
N ALA A 266 -15.33 -15.66 -5.29
CA ALA A 266 -16.67 -15.39 -4.79
C ALA A 266 -17.05 -13.90 -4.91
N LYS A 267 -16.10 -13.00 -5.23
CA LYS A 267 -16.29 -11.54 -5.28
C LYS A 267 -16.93 -11.03 -3.99
N THR A 268 -16.40 -11.45 -2.85
CA THR A 268 -16.94 -11.05 -1.55
C THR A 268 -15.92 -10.35 -0.67
N LEU A 269 -16.45 -9.50 0.20
CA LEU A 269 -15.81 -9.02 1.40
C LEU A 269 -16.49 -9.68 2.60
N THR A 270 -15.77 -10.50 3.36
CA THR A 270 -16.35 -11.24 4.48
C THR A 270 -15.68 -10.82 5.78
N VAL A 271 -16.51 -10.47 6.78
CA VAL A 271 -16.07 -10.27 8.16
C VAL A 271 -16.06 -11.63 8.84
N TRP A 272 -14.94 -11.97 9.46
CA TRP A 272 -14.72 -13.20 10.22
C TRP A 272 -14.41 -12.86 11.66
N SER A 273 -14.66 -13.76 12.59
CA SER A 273 -14.05 -13.70 13.92
C SER A 273 -12.61 -14.21 13.87
N THR A 274 -11.82 -13.89 14.90
CA THR A 274 -10.43 -14.36 15.04
C THR A 274 -10.31 -15.88 15.30
N ASP A 275 -11.41 -16.56 15.64
CA ASP A 275 -11.51 -18.03 15.60
C ASP A 275 -12.00 -18.58 14.25
N LEU A 276 -11.90 -17.74 13.20
CA LEU A 276 -12.20 -18.05 11.80
C LEU A 276 -13.66 -18.41 11.51
N ARG A 277 -14.64 -17.99 12.31
CA ARG A 277 -16.06 -18.14 11.95
C ARG A 277 -16.53 -16.96 11.10
N PRO A 278 -17.24 -17.18 9.98
CA PRO A 278 -17.76 -16.09 9.17
C PRO A 278 -18.90 -15.42 9.93
N ILE A 279 -18.87 -14.09 10.04
CA ILE A 279 -19.87 -13.29 10.74
C ILE A 279 -20.88 -12.74 9.74
N ARG A 280 -20.41 -12.03 8.71
CA ARG A 280 -21.23 -11.47 7.63
C ARG A 280 -20.41 -11.38 6.35
N SER A 281 -21.08 -11.45 5.20
CA SER A 281 -20.45 -11.34 3.89
C SER A 281 -21.21 -10.36 3.00
N LEU A 282 -20.47 -9.59 2.22
CA LEU A 282 -20.97 -8.65 1.23
C LEU A 282 -20.42 -9.05 -0.14
N ARG A 283 -21.31 -9.29 -1.09
CA ARG A 283 -20.91 -9.46 -2.49
C ARG A 283 -20.66 -8.09 -3.11
N LEU A 284 -19.57 -7.99 -3.86
CA LEU A 284 -19.13 -6.78 -4.54
C LEU A 284 -19.32 -6.91 -6.05
N ASP A 285 -19.49 -5.77 -6.70
CA ASP A 285 -19.58 -5.67 -8.17
C ASP A 285 -18.19 -5.48 -8.78
N GLY A 286 -17.33 -6.49 -8.59
CA GLY A 286 -15.93 -6.45 -9.00
C GLY A 286 -15.07 -7.42 -8.20
N THR A 287 -13.82 -7.57 -8.59
CA THR A 287 -12.83 -8.46 -7.98
C THR A 287 -12.05 -7.70 -6.90
N PRO A 288 -12.28 -7.97 -5.60
CA PRO A 288 -11.66 -7.22 -4.52
C PRO A 288 -10.19 -7.61 -4.32
N ALA A 289 -9.26 -6.77 -4.79
CA ALA A 289 -7.82 -7.03 -4.74
C ALA A 289 -7.18 -6.64 -3.41
N ALA A 290 -7.48 -5.43 -2.92
CA ALA A 290 -6.92 -4.89 -1.68
C ALA A 290 -7.94 -4.00 -0.94
N VAL A 291 -7.72 -3.79 0.35
CA VAL A 291 -8.53 -2.94 1.22
C VAL A 291 -7.65 -1.95 1.98
N SER A 292 -8.02 -0.67 1.93
CA SER A 292 -7.56 0.35 2.87
C SER A 292 -8.63 0.60 3.93
N LEU A 293 -8.26 0.59 5.20
CA LEU A 293 -9.16 0.89 6.31
C LEU A 293 -9.02 2.36 6.71
N HIS A 294 -10.14 3.01 6.99
CA HIS A 294 -10.12 4.32 7.62
C HIS A 294 -9.68 4.19 9.10
N PRO A 295 -8.83 5.08 9.64
CA PRO A 295 -8.24 4.90 10.97
C PRO A 295 -9.19 5.16 12.15
N SER A 296 -10.29 5.89 11.95
CA SER A 296 -11.26 6.22 13.02
C SER A 296 -12.72 5.90 12.67
N GLU A 297 -13.16 6.16 11.45
CA GLU A 297 -14.47 5.77 10.92
C GLU A 297 -14.54 4.30 10.47
N PRO A 298 -15.73 3.65 10.52
CA PRO A 298 -15.93 2.26 10.11
C PRO A 298 -15.99 2.11 8.58
N LEU A 299 -15.07 2.75 7.85
CA LEU A 299 -15.02 2.75 6.39
C LEU A 299 -13.86 1.90 5.86
N ALA A 300 -14.13 1.17 4.79
CA ALA A 300 -13.14 0.43 4.00
C ALA A 300 -13.21 0.87 2.53
N TYR A 301 -12.04 1.08 1.93
CA TYR A 301 -11.87 1.38 0.51
C TYR A 301 -11.35 0.12 -0.18
N VAL A 302 -12.16 -0.48 -1.03
CA VAL A 302 -11.86 -1.76 -1.68
C VAL A 302 -11.51 -1.52 -3.14
N SER A 303 -10.29 -1.89 -3.53
CA SER A 303 -9.85 -1.84 -4.92
C SER A 303 -10.48 -2.98 -5.72
N LEU A 304 -11.24 -2.64 -6.76
CA LEU A 304 -11.92 -3.58 -7.64
C LEU A 304 -11.18 -3.70 -8.97
N LEU A 305 -10.29 -4.68 -9.04
CA LEU A 305 -9.24 -4.81 -10.04
C LEU A 305 -9.75 -4.91 -11.48
N ASP A 306 -10.87 -5.61 -11.69
CA ASP A 306 -11.46 -5.90 -13.00
C ASP A 306 -12.43 -4.83 -13.52
N THR A 307 -12.72 -3.81 -12.70
CA THR A 307 -13.69 -2.75 -13.04
C THR A 307 -13.10 -1.35 -13.01
N ASP A 308 -11.81 -1.20 -12.65
CA ASP A 308 -11.13 0.10 -12.51
C ASP A 308 -11.87 1.04 -11.54
N ARG A 309 -12.25 0.51 -10.37
CA ARG A 309 -13.00 1.25 -9.35
C ARG A 309 -12.50 1.02 -7.93
N ILE A 310 -12.78 1.99 -7.07
CA ILE A 310 -12.82 1.82 -5.61
C ILE A 310 -14.28 1.73 -5.18
N ALA A 311 -14.61 0.73 -4.37
CA ALA A 311 -15.85 0.69 -3.59
C ALA A 311 -15.60 1.21 -2.17
N VAL A 312 -16.48 2.08 -1.68
CA VAL A 312 -16.48 2.55 -0.28
C VAL A 312 -17.51 1.72 0.48
N VAL A 313 -17.06 1.01 1.50
CA VAL A 313 -17.87 0.07 2.29
C VAL A 313 -17.95 0.56 3.74
N ASP A 314 -19.16 0.72 4.24
CA ASP A 314 -19.44 0.88 5.67
C ASP A 314 -19.39 -0.51 6.33
N LEU A 315 -18.48 -0.69 7.28
CA LEU A 315 -18.20 -1.97 7.94
C LEU A 315 -19.21 -2.31 9.05
N ASP A 316 -19.87 -1.31 9.64
CA ASP A 316 -20.89 -1.53 10.66
C ASP A 316 -22.16 -2.11 10.02
N ARG A 317 -22.55 -1.54 8.89
CA ARG A 317 -23.68 -2.01 8.07
C ARG A 317 -23.30 -3.16 7.13
N LEU A 318 -22.00 -3.30 6.86
CA LEU A 318 -21.43 -4.15 5.82
C LEU A 318 -22.13 -3.94 4.46
N ALA A 319 -22.10 -2.70 3.99
CA ALA A 319 -22.77 -2.28 2.76
C ALA A 319 -21.90 -1.30 1.96
N VAL A 320 -22.00 -1.37 0.63
CA VAL A 320 -21.40 -0.37 -0.25
C VAL A 320 -22.19 0.94 -0.08
N VAL A 321 -21.50 2.00 0.35
CA VAL A 321 -22.08 3.34 0.56
C VAL A 321 -21.65 4.36 -0.49
N GLY A 322 -20.69 4.00 -1.32
CA GLY A 322 -20.21 4.83 -2.41
C GLY A 322 -19.10 4.16 -3.21
N GLY A 323 -18.47 4.93 -4.08
CA GLY A 323 -17.35 4.46 -4.89
C GLY A 323 -17.04 5.42 -6.04
N PHE A 324 -15.87 5.27 -6.61
CA PHE A 324 -15.39 6.13 -7.69
C PHE A 324 -14.52 5.34 -8.67
N GLY A 325 -14.37 5.88 -9.88
CA GLY A 325 -13.50 5.30 -10.91
C GLY A 325 -12.04 5.65 -10.68
N THR A 326 -11.16 4.73 -11.04
CA THR A 326 -9.71 4.90 -11.07
C THR A 326 -9.21 4.78 -12.51
N GLN A 327 -7.90 4.79 -12.70
CA GLN A 327 -7.30 4.23 -13.90
C GLN A 327 -7.19 2.71 -13.80
N ARG A 328 -6.38 2.10 -14.67
CA ARG A 328 -6.40 0.66 -14.91
C ARG A 328 -5.80 -0.15 -13.78
N GLU A 329 -6.53 -1.19 -13.39
CA GLU A 329 -6.11 -2.25 -12.47
C GLU A 329 -5.67 -1.70 -11.10
N PRO A 330 -6.58 -1.05 -10.34
CA PRO A 330 -6.28 -0.58 -9.00
C PRO A 330 -5.98 -1.76 -8.08
N ASP A 331 -4.90 -1.65 -7.30
CA ASP A 331 -4.47 -2.69 -6.36
C ASP A 331 -4.28 -2.09 -4.96
N SER A 332 -3.05 -2.12 -4.42
CA SER A 332 -2.76 -1.51 -3.14
C SER A 332 -3.13 -0.03 -3.10
N SER A 333 -3.68 0.40 -1.97
CA SER A 333 -3.98 1.80 -1.72
C SER A 333 -3.63 2.16 -0.28
N VAL A 334 -3.52 3.45 0.00
CA VAL A 334 -3.37 3.99 1.36
C VAL A 334 -4.27 5.20 1.50
N LEU A 335 -5.05 5.24 2.58
CA LEU A 335 -5.80 6.43 2.96
C LEU A 335 -4.88 7.41 3.69
N LEU A 336 -4.89 8.66 3.24
CA LEU A 336 -4.32 9.82 3.92
C LEU A 336 -5.47 10.66 4.48
N PRO A 337 -5.83 10.50 5.76
CA PRO A 337 -6.80 11.36 6.40
C PRO A 337 -6.41 12.82 6.31
N ALA A 338 -7.42 13.69 6.21
CA ALA A 338 -7.27 15.13 6.32
C ALA A 338 -6.40 15.49 7.53
N ARG A 339 -5.48 16.45 7.34
CA ARG A 339 -4.74 17.00 8.48
C ARG A 339 -5.73 17.82 9.33
N PRO A 340 -5.72 17.65 10.67
CA PRO A 340 -6.61 18.40 11.56
C PRO A 340 -6.39 19.91 11.49
#